data_AF-G4ZPM1-F1
#
_entry.id   AF-G4ZPM1-F1
#
_cell.length_a   1.000
_cell.length_b   1.000
_cell.length_c   1.000
_cell.angle_alpha   90.00
_cell.angle_beta   90.00
_cell.angle_gamma   90.00
#
_symmetry.space_group_name_H-M   'P 1'
#
loop_
_entity.id
_entity.type
_entity.pdbx_description
1 polymer ?
#
loop_
_entity_poly.entity_id
_entity_poly.type
_entity_poly.pdbx_seq_one_letter_code
_entity_poly.pdbx_strand_id
1 'polypeptide(L)'
;RQAPPIPDSLKRRVALTAGSCTAKHEDTLKHLWRVSATVRSTTQWMQRNRLIFEGEPTSVEQSCVEFRVTGVRQLKAIARRDKMSPQTVEQGMLMEDCIDSFLLILEQPGQVRVSSMQNRH
;
A
#
# COMPACT_ATOMS: atom_id res chain seq x y z
N ARG A 1 -6.89 13.58 -4.41
CA ARG A 1 -5.94 12.74 -5.19
C ARG A 1 -6.74 11.71 -5.98
N GLN A 2 -6.59 11.67 -7.30
CA GLN A 2 -7.24 10.67 -8.14
C GLN A 2 -6.37 9.42 -8.20
N ALA A 3 -6.97 8.24 -8.02
CA ALA A 3 -6.24 6.98 -8.13
C ALA A 3 -5.92 6.70 -9.60
N PRO A 4 -4.71 6.20 -9.91
CA PRO A 4 -4.37 5.81 -11.27
C PRO A 4 -5.22 4.60 -11.70
N PRO A 5 -5.28 4.32 -13.02
CA PRO A 5 -5.85 3.08 -13.51
C PRO A 5 -5.19 1.86 -12.85
N ILE A 6 -5.99 0.86 -12.48
CA ILE A 6 -5.50 -0.37 -11.86
C ILE A 6 -4.77 -1.20 -12.92
N PRO A 7 -3.48 -1.58 -12.71
CA PRO A 7 -2.74 -2.39 -13.67
C PRO A 7 -3.35 -3.78 -13.88
N ASP A 8 -3.32 -4.29 -15.11
CA ASP A 8 -3.86 -5.63 -15.44
C ASP A 8 -3.18 -6.76 -14.67
N SER A 9 -1.90 -6.60 -14.31
CA SER A 9 -1.17 -7.56 -13.47
C SER A 9 -1.74 -7.67 -12.06
N LEU A 10 -2.29 -6.59 -11.52
CA LEU A 10 -2.96 -6.56 -10.22
C LEU A 10 -4.39 -7.10 -10.35
N LYS A 11 -5.13 -6.75 -11.42
CA LYS A 11 -6.45 -7.32 -11.71
C LYS A 11 -6.41 -8.85 -11.85
N ARG A 12 -5.43 -9.37 -12.59
CA ARG A 12 -5.22 -10.83 -12.75
C ARG A 12 -4.93 -11.51 -11.42
N ARG A 13 -4.14 -10.90 -10.54
CA ARG A 13 -3.86 -11.48 -9.22
C ARG A 13 -5.09 -11.51 -8.33
N VAL A 14 -5.86 -10.43 -8.29
CA VAL A 14 -7.13 -10.43 -7.57
C VAL A 14 -8.06 -11.52 -8.10
N ALA A 15 -8.14 -11.71 -9.42
CA ALA A 15 -8.91 -12.81 -9.99
C ALA A 15 -8.39 -14.21 -9.60
N LEU A 16 -7.08 -14.38 -9.40
CA LEU A 16 -6.51 -15.65 -8.91
C LEU A 16 -6.88 -15.92 -7.45
N THR A 17 -6.89 -14.89 -6.60
CA THR A 17 -7.19 -15.03 -5.17
C THR A 17 -8.69 -15.14 -4.90
N ALA A 18 -9.49 -14.28 -5.55
CA ALA A 18 -10.94 -14.14 -5.31
C ALA A 18 -11.82 -14.86 -6.35
N GLY A 19 -11.22 -15.59 -7.30
CA GLY A 19 -11.90 -16.28 -8.41
C GLY A 19 -12.39 -15.37 -9.54
N SER A 20 -12.59 -14.08 -9.28
CA SER A 20 -12.91 -13.07 -10.30
C SER A 20 -12.46 -11.67 -9.84
N CYS A 21 -12.22 -10.77 -10.79
CA CYS A 21 -11.99 -9.35 -10.50
C CYS A 21 -13.19 -8.54 -10.99
N THR A 22 -13.94 -7.96 -10.05
CA THR A 22 -15.16 -7.18 -10.34
C THR A 22 -14.93 -5.68 -10.14
N ALA A 23 -15.89 -4.85 -10.55
CA ALA A 23 -15.84 -3.40 -10.30
C ALA A 23 -15.65 -3.04 -8.81
N LYS A 24 -16.25 -3.83 -7.89
CA LYS A 24 -16.07 -3.65 -6.43
C LYS A 24 -14.61 -3.85 -6.00
N HIS A 25 -13.91 -4.81 -6.62
CA HIS A 25 -12.49 -5.02 -6.37
C HIS A 25 -11.66 -3.84 -6.87
N GLU A 26 -11.94 -3.37 -8.10
CA GLU A 26 -11.22 -2.21 -8.65
C GLU A 26 -11.39 -0.95 -7.79
N ASP A 27 -12.61 -0.69 -7.32
CA ASP A 27 -12.88 0.46 -6.44
C ASP A 27 -12.23 0.30 -5.07
N THR A 28 -12.16 -0.93 -4.56
CA THR A 28 -11.42 -1.26 -3.34
C THR A 28 -9.91 -1.04 -3.52
N LEU A 29 -9.33 -1.45 -4.66
CA LEU A 29 -7.92 -1.18 -4.98
C LEU A 29 -7.63 0.33 -5.10
N LYS A 30 -8.55 1.11 -5.69
CA LYS A 30 -8.44 2.58 -5.70
C LYS A 30 -8.51 3.15 -4.29
N HIS A 31 -9.34 2.57 -3.41
CA HIS A 31 -9.39 2.96 -2.00
C HIS A 31 -8.07 2.66 -1.28
N LEU A 32 -7.52 1.45 -1.44
CA LEU A 32 -6.20 1.08 -0.91
C LEU A 32 -5.10 2.04 -1.37
N TRP A 33 -5.11 2.43 -2.65
CA TRP A 33 -4.18 3.42 -3.17
C TRP A 33 -4.30 4.78 -2.47
N ARG A 34 -5.53 5.27 -2.25
CA ARG A 34 -5.77 6.56 -1.57
C ARG A 34 -5.27 6.52 -0.12
N VAL A 35 -5.56 5.44 0.60
CA VAL A 35 -5.06 5.25 1.98
C VAL A 35 -3.54 5.22 1.98
N SER A 36 -2.92 4.46 1.06
CA SER A 36 -1.46 4.38 0.92
C SER A 36 -0.85 5.75 0.61
N ALA A 37 -1.48 6.57 -0.24
CA ALA A 37 -1.03 7.92 -0.53
C ALA A 37 -1.07 8.83 0.71
N THR A 38 -2.10 8.68 1.55
CA THR A 38 -2.17 9.40 2.83
C THR A 38 -1.06 8.94 3.78
N VAL A 39 -0.91 7.63 3.97
CA VAL A 39 0.16 7.07 4.83
C VAL A 39 1.54 7.53 4.36
N ARG A 40 1.82 7.52 3.06
CA ARG A 40 3.08 8.05 2.51
C ARG A 40 3.33 9.49 2.95
N SER A 41 2.34 10.37 2.80
CA SER A 41 2.48 11.78 3.20
C SER A 41 2.77 11.92 4.69
N THR A 42 2.07 11.17 5.54
CA THR A 42 2.31 11.19 6.99
C THR A 42 3.69 10.65 7.35
N THR A 43 4.11 9.53 6.77
CA THR A 43 5.45 8.96 6.99
C THR A 43 6.55 9.93 6.56
N GLN A 44 6.42 10.56 5.39
CA GLN A 44 7.37 11.57 4.92
C GLN A 44 7.43 12.80 5.85
N TRP A 45 6.28 13.23 6.36
CA TRP A 45 6.22 14.33 7.32
C TRP A 45 6.94 13.97 8.64
N MET A 46 6.73 12.76 9.16
CA MET A 46 7.44 12.28 10.36
C MET A 46 8.95 12.16 10.14
N GLN A 47 9.39 11.71 8.96
CA GLN A 47 10.81 11.63 8.59
C GLN A 47 11.44 13.02 8.49
N ARG A 48 10.73 13.98 7.89
CA ARG A 48 11.17 15.37 7.82
C ARG A 48 11.31 15.98 9.22
N ASN A 49 10.38 15.72 10.12
CA ASN A 49 10.45 16.25 11.49
C ASN A 49 11.63 15.66 12.26
N ARG A 50 11.87 14.34 12.17
CA ARG A 50 13.07 13.71 12.77
C ARG A 50 14.35 14.36 12.26
N LEU A 51 14.46 14.60 10.95
CA LEU A 51 15.62 15.30 10.40
C LEU A 51 15.78 16.73 10.96
N ILE A 52 14.70 17.51 11.02
CA ILE A 52 14.76 18.93 11.42
C ILE A 52 15.01 19.10 12.92
N PHE A 53 14.37 18.29 13.76
CA PHE A 53 14.35 18.49 15.21
C PHE A 53 15.31 17.56 15.96
N GLU A 54 15.58 16.38 15.42
CA GLU A 54 16.44 15.36 16.06
C GLU A 54 17.77 15.19 15.31
N GLY A 55 17.91 15.79 14.12
CA GLY A 55 19.12 15.65 13.29
C GLY A 55 19.28 14.26 12.68
N GLU A 56 18.22 13.45 12.67
CA GLU A 56 18.26 12.06 12.21
C GLU A 56 17.80 11.93 10.74
N PRO A 57 18.72 11.74 9.78
CA PRO A 57 18.35 11.52 8.40
C PRO A 57 17.79 10.11 8.20
N THR A 58 16.74 9.98 7.38
CA THR A 58 16.20 8.69 6.94
C THR A 58 16.68 8.39 5.52
N SER A 59 17.34 7.25 5.30
CA SER A 59 17.69 6.81 3.95
C SER A 59 16.45 6.48 3.12
N VAL A 60 16.58 6.40 1.80
CA VAL A 60 15.47 6.05 0.91
C VAL A 60 14.96 4.63 1.22
N GLU A 61 15.88 3.70 1.46
CA GLU A 61 15.57 2.31 1.79
C GLU A 61 14.79 2.22 3.09
N GLN A 62 15.27 2.91 4.13
CA GLN A 62 14.58 2.98 5.42
C GLN A 62 13.21 3.63 5.28
N SER A 63 13.10 4.70 4.47
CA SER A 63 11.83 5.37 4.22
C SER A 63 10.81 4.45 3.55
N CYS A 64 11.23 3.67 2.56
CA CYS A 64 10.42 2.65 1.92
C CYS A 64 9.97 1.55 2.90
N VAL A 65 10.85 1.09 3.79
CA VAL A 65 10.53 0.10 4.82
C VAL A 65 9.48 0.65 5.81
N GLU A 66 9.71 1.85 6.34
CA GLU A 66 8.77 2.51 7.27
C GLU A 66 7.40 2.73 6.63
N PHE A 67 7.37 3.21 5.38
CA PHE A 67 6.14 3.38 4.62
C PHE A 67 5.41 2.05 4.42
N ARG A 68 6.13 0.99 4.02
CA ARG A 68 5.54 -0.33 3.80
C ARG A 68 4.94 -0.89 5.09
N VAL A 69 5.71 -0.90 6.18
CA VAL A 69 5.25 -1.43 7.48
C VAL A 69 4.04 -0.65 7.98
N THR A 70 4.10 0.68 7.95
CA THR A 70 2.99 1.54 8.39
C THR A 70 1.77 1.36 7.49
N GLY A 71 1.98 1.35 6.18
CA GLY A 71 0.91 1.20 5.18
C GLY A 71 0.17 -0.11 5.36
N VAL A 72 0.88 -1.23 5.39
CA VAL A 72 0.27 -2.56 5.56
C VAL A 72 -0.49 -2.65 6.88
N ARG A 73 0.06 -2.13 7.98
CA ARG A 73 -0.62 -2.10 9.28
C ARG A 73 -1.93 -1.31 9.22
N GLN A 74 -1.92 -0.12 8.61
CA GLN A 74 -3.12 0.72 8.48
C GLN A 74 -4.19 0.06 7.59
N LEU A 75 -3.78 -0.50 6.45
CA LEU A 75 -4.68 -1.20 5.55
C LEU A 75 -5.37 -2.39 6.23
N LYS A 76 -4.61 -3.22 6.94
CA LYS A 76 -5.16 -4.35 7.72
C LYS A 76 -6.08 -3.89 8.84
N ALA A 77 -5.78 -2.78 9.50
CA ALA A 77 -6.65 -2.23 10.53
C ALA A 77 -8.00 -1.78 9.97
N ILE A 78 -8.02 -1.16 8.79
CA ILE A 78 -9.26 -0.74 8.12
C ILE A 78 -10.07 -1.98 7.69
N ALA A 79 -9.45 -2.95 7.01
CA ALA A 79 -10.12 -4.18 6.61
C ALA A 79 -10.75 -4.90 7.82
N ARG A 80 -10.00 -5.03 8.91
CA ARG A 80 -10.49 -5.61 10.16
C ARG A 80 -11.67 -4.83 10.73
N ARG A 81 -11.58 -3.50 10.80
CA ARG A 81 -12.69 -2.65 11.28
C ARG A 81 -13.95 -2.88 10.46
N ASP A 82 -13.83 -2.89 9.14
CA ASP A 82 -14.98 -3.02 8.24
C ASP A 82 -15.60 -4.43 8.32
N LYS A 83 -14.78 -5.48 8.53
CA LYS A 83 -15.25 -6.85 8.81
C LYS A 83 -16.05 -6.98 10.12
N MET A 84 -15.79 -6.12 11.11
CA MET A 84 -16.45 -6.20 12.42
C MET A 84 -17.85 -5.56 12.45
N SER A 85 -18.28 -4.90 11.38
CA SER A 85 -19.61 -4.28 11.29
C SER A 85 -20.48 -5.03 10.27
N PRO A 86 -21.72 -5.43 10.63
CA PRO A 86 -22.63 -6.11 9.71
C PRO A 86 -22.91 -5.33 8.42
N GLN A 87 -22.85 -3.99 8.48
CA GLN A 87 -23.13 -3.11 7.35
C GLN A 87 -21.98 -3.03 6.35
N THR A 88 -20.75 -3.38 6.77
CA THR A 88 -19.53 -3.23 5.96
C THR A 88 -18.75 -4.52 5.79
N VAL A 89 -19.29 -5.66 6.24
CA VAL A 89 -18.57 -6.93 6.25
C VAL A 89 -18.10 -7.36 4.85
N GLU A 90 -18.92 -7.18 3.81
CA GLU A 90 -18.55 -7.47 2.42
C GLU A 90 -17.37 -6.60 1.98
N GLN A 91 -17.40 -5.30 2.30
CA GLN A 91 -16.31 -4.38 1.99
C GLN A 91 -15.02 -4.76 2.73
N GLY A 92 -15.13 -5.19 3.98
CA GLY A 92 -14.00 -5.67 4.77
C GLY A 92 -13.35 -6.92 4.18
N MET A 93 -14.15 -7.88 3.68
CA MET A 93 -13.65 -9.06 2.97
C MET A 93 -12.95 -8.69 1.66
N LEU A 94 -13.59 -7.86 0.83
CA LEU A 94 -13.00 -7.37 -0.43
C LEU A 94 -11.67 -6.65 -0.19
N MET A 95 -11.58 -5.88 0.90
CA MET A 95 -10.37 -5.15 1.25
C MET A 95 -9.25 -6.10 1.67
N GLU A 96 -9.55 -7.16 2.41
CA GLU A 96 -8.59 -8.21 2.78
C GLU A 96 -8.05 -8.93 1.54
N ASP A 97 -8.93 -9.40 0.64
CA ASP A 97 -8.53 -10.07 -0.61
C ASP A 97 -7.62 -9.19 -1.48
N CYS A 98 -7.95 -7.89 -1.57
CA CYS A 98 -7.17 -6.92 -2.31
C CYS A 98 -5.81 -6.63 -1.64
N ILE A 99 -5.75 -6.59 -0.29
CA ILE A 99 -4.50 -6.41 0.45
C ILE A 99 -3.58 -7.60 0.22
N ASP A 100 -4.08 -8.83 0.38
CA ASP A 100 -3.26 -10.02 0.22
C ASP A 100 -2.73 -10.15 -1.21
N SER A 101 -3.59 -9.89 -2.20
CA SER A 101 -3.19 -9.85 -3.61
C SER A 101 -2.13 -8.78 -3.89
N PHE A 102 -2.18 -7.64 -3.19
CA PHE A 102 -1.20 -6.56 -3.30
C PHE A 102 0.13 -6.89 -2.62
N LEU A 103 0.10 -7.53 -1.44
CA LEU A 103 1.30 -7.95 -0.71
C LEU A 103 2.11 -8.99 -1.48
N LEU A 104 1.45 -9.94 -2.13
CA LEU A 104 2.09 -10.93 -2.99
C LEU A 104 2.85 -10.30 -4.17
N ILE A 105 2.50 -9.08 -4.59
CA ILE A 105 3.26 -8.32 -5.60
C ILE A 105 4.56 -7.80 -4.99
N LEU A 106 4.47 -7.24 -3.78
CA LEU A 106 5.59 -6.61 -3.10
C LEU A 106 6.64 -7.63 -2.64
N GLU A 107 6.23 -8.89 -2.43
CA GLU A 107 7.08 -9.99 -1.99
C GLU A 107 7.81 -10.71 -3.15
N GLN A 108 7.52 -10.40 -4.42
CA GLN A 108 8.25 -11.02 -5.52
C GLN A 108 9.70 -10.51 -5.60
N PRO A 109 10.71 -11.40 -5.51
CA PRO A 109 12.11 -11.01 -5.65
C PRO A 109 12.37 -10.58 -7.09
N GLY A 110 12.63 -9.28 -7.28
CA GLY A 110 13.03 -8.71 -8.58
C GLY A 110 12.37 -7.39 -8.97
N GLN A 111 11.32 -6.94 -8.26
CA GLN A 111 10.57 -5.73 -8.66
C GLN A 111 11.05 -4.43 -8.00
N VAL A 112 12.07 -4.48 -7.16
CA VAL A 112 12.78 -3.30 -6.64
C VAL A 112 14.23 -3.34 -7.12
N ARG A 113 14.45 -3.10 -8.42
CA ARG A 113 15.69 -2.42 -8.84
C ARG A 113 15.45 -0.94 -8.60
N VAL A 114 15.74 -0.48 -7.37
CA VAL A 114 16.18 0.91 -7.23
C VAL A 114 17.48 0.96 -8.01
N SER A 115 17.43 1.48 -9.24
CA SER A 115 18.65 1.88 -9.92
C SER A 115 19.32 2.87 -8.98
N SER A 116 20.43 2.45 -8.39
CA SER A 116 21.36 3.32 -7.70
C SER A 116 21.72 4.43 -8.69
N MET A 117 21.08 5.61 -8.55
CA MET A 117 21.60 6.81 -9.17
C MET A 117 22.92 7.08 -8.49
N GLN A 118 23.98 6.67 -9.18
CA GLN A 118 25.36 6.96 -8.88
C GLN A 118 25.49 8.46 -8.59
N ASN A 119 25.97 8.75 -7.38
CA ASN A 119 26.72 9.96 -7.10
C ASN A 119 27.74 10.17 -8.22
N ARG A 120 27.70 11.32 -8.87
CA ARG A 120 28.88 11.88 -9.50
C ARG A 120 29.19 13.20 -8.82
N HIS A 121 30.47 13.27 -8.47
CA HIS A 121 31.26 14.31 -7.83
C HIS A 121 30.94 15.74 -8.26
#